data_AF-A0A2N6NKM5-F1
#
_entry.id   AF-A0A2N6NKM5-F1
#
_cell.length_a   1.000
_cell.length_b   1.000
_cell.length_c   1.000
_cell.angle_alpha   90.00
_cell.angle_beta   90.00
_cell.angle_gamma   90.00
#
_symmetry.space_group_name_H-M   'P 1'
#
loop_
_entity.id
_entity.type
_entity.pdbx_description
1 polymer ?
#
loop_
_entity_poly.entity_id
_entity_poly.type
_entity_poly.pdbx_seq_one_letter_code
_entity_poly.pdbx_strand_id
1 'polypeptide(L)'
;MPLHTHYLYGGEKKWDSALWTTSDDRVRGGSSQSYLTVSDADKTQASFHGHLDTSTLGGAGFASQHSRGELTLDLSIYDGILISIAGPHKADGKRYVLTLKDELLPPRKDGRETSSISWEAEFVAEKPGDIKLPWKAFKATYRGRDKPDAKPLDLANIKRLGLMMRSFFDEQKGDFALYLSAIAAYKDDSSQGNCADADAQDDYVDLKSHQYFEQERKPWWKIILCGFV
;
A
#
# COMPACT_ATOMS: atom_id res chain seq x y z
N MET A 1 -17.68 13.92 -2.18
CA MET A 1 -17.94 13.90 -0.72
C MET A 1 -16.58 13.92 -0.02
N PRO A 2 -16.46 14.43 1.23
CA PRO A 2 -15.18 14.48 1.92
C PRO A 2 -14.72 13.07 2.32
N LEU A 3 -13.46 12.73 2.08
CA LEU A 3 -12.91 11.42 2.45
C LEU A 3 -12.85 11.30 3.98
N HIS A 4 -13.64 10.41 4.60
CA HIS A 4 -13.54 10.20 6.04
C HIS A 4 -12.18 9.56 6.38
N THR A 5 -11.31 10.33 7.04
CA THR A 5 -9.88 10.07 7.15
C THR A 5 -9.45 10.10 8.60
N HIS A 6 -8.73 9.07 9.05
CA HIS A 6 -8.22 8.95 10.41
C HIS A 6 -6.69 8.93 10.42
N TYR A 7 -6.08 10.06 10.80
CA TYR A 7 -4.63 10.22 10.83
C TYR A 7 -3.96 9.34 11.89
N LEU A 8 -3.17 8.37 11.43
CA LEU A 8 -2.33 7.50 12.27
C LEU A 8 -1.02 8.22 12.62
N TYR A 9 -0.40 8.84 11.62
CA TYR A 9 0.80 9.67 11.74
C TYR A 9 0.65 10.93 10.88
N GLY A 10 1.12 12.08 11.37
CA GLY A 10 1.04 13.35 10.64
C GLY A 10 -0.37 13.92 10.49
N GLY A 11 -0.58 14.70 9.44
CA GLY A 11 -1.85 15.37 9.13
C GLY A 11 -2.21 16.40 10.21
N GLU A 12 -3.32 16.18 10.91
CA GLU A 12 -3.74 17.00 12.06
C GLU A 12 -2.82 16.85 13.29
N LYS A 13 -2.00 15.79 13.33
CA LYS A 13 -1.07 15.50 14.43
C LYS A 13 0.35 15.82 13.99
N LYS A 14 1.19 16.29 14.93
CA LYS A 14 2.64 16.40 14.70
C LYS A 14 3.27 15.01 14.58
N TRP A 15 4.24 14.88 13.68
CA TRP A 15 5.11 13.71 13.62
C TRP A 15 6.06 13.64 14.82
N ASP A 16 6.40 12.40 15.20
CA ASP A 16 7.43 12.11 16.19
C ASP A 16 8.21 10.87 15.74
N SER A 17 9.53 11.02 15.56
CA SER A 17 10.43 9.93 15.17
C SER A 17 10.68 8.94 16.32
N ALA A 18 10.45 9.31 17.58
CA ALA A 18 10.55 8.39 18.72
C ALA A 18 9.49 7.29 18.70
N LEU A 19 8.40 7.48 17.94
CA LEU A 19 7.36 6.47 17.69
C LEU A 19 7.75 5.43 16.63
N TRP A 20 8.95 5.53 16.05
CA TRP A 20 9.45 4.64 15.01
C TRP A 20 10.76 3.95 15.42
N THR A 21 11.10 2.85 14.76
CA THR A 21 12.34 2.11 15.00
C THR A 21 12.81 1.36 13.75
N THR A 22 14.12 1.29 13.59
CA THR A 22 14.79 0.67 12.44
C THR A 22 14.76 -0.86 12.49
N SER A 23 14.55 -1.48 11.33
CA SER A 23 14.69 -2.92 11.10
C SER A 23 15.21 -3.16 9.66
N ASP A 24 16.52 -3.01 9.46
CA ASP A 24 17.17 -3.19 8.15
C ASP A 24 17.74 -4.61 7.98
N ASP A 25 18.15 -4.96 6.76
CA ASP A 25 18.82 -6.22 6.42
C ASP A 25 20.11 -6.52 7.21
N ARG A 26 20.67 -5.52 7.91
CA ARG A 26 21.72 -5.68 8.94
C ARG A 26 21.39 -6.78 9.97
N VAL A 27 20.12 -7.04 10.28
CA VAL A 27 19.72 -8.17 11.15
C VAL A 27 19.99 -9.56 10.54
N ARG A 28 20.33 -9.61 9.24
CA ARG A 28 20.76 -10.76 8.46
C ARG A 28 22.21 -10.63 7.93
N GLY A 29 22.93 -9.58 8.33
CA GLY A 29 24.29 -9.29 7.85
C GLY A 29 24.37 -8.51 6.54
N GLY A 30 23.29 -7.87 6.09
CA GLY A 30 23.34 -6.88 5.00
C GLY A 30 23.88 -5.52 5.45
N SER A 31 24.00 -4.58 4.50
CA SER A 31 24.60 -3.25 4.73
C SER A 31 23.62 -2.08 4.59
N SER A 32 22.32 -2.33 4.36
CA SER A 32 21.34 -1.27 4.17
C SER A 32 21.04 -0.51 5.46
N GLN A 33 20.70 0.77 5.34
CA GLN A 33 20.42 1.65 6.47
C GLN A 33 19.21 2.53 6.19
N SER A 34 18.26 2.60 7.12
CA SER A 34 17.13 3.52 7.08
C SER A 34 16.99 4.38 8.34
N TYR A 35 16.39 5.54 8.15
CA TYR A 35 16.09 6.55 9.15
C TYR A 35 14.66 7.07 8.96
N LEU A 36 14.05 7.55 10.04
CA LEU A 36 12.87 8.41 9.97
C LEU A 36 13.17 9.73 10.70
N THR A 37 13.24 10.81 9.95
CA THR A 37 13.45 12.19 10.46
C THR A 37 12.18 13.01 10.32
N VAL A 38 12.09 14.14 11.02
CA VAL A 38 10.89 14.99 11.15
C VAL A 38 11.27 16.46 10.96
N SER A 39 10.40 17.28 10.38
CA SER A 39 10.64 18.71 10.19
C SER A 39 10.79 19.46 11.53
N ASP A 40 11.97 20.03 11.80
CA ASP A 40 12.25 20.68 13.09
C ASP A 40 11.34 21.88 13.41
N ALA A 41 10.95 22.64 12.39
CA ALA A 41 10.22 23.91 12.55
C ALA A 41 8.78 23.71 13.09
N ASP A 42 8.06 22.73 12.55
CA ASP A 42 6.63 22.56 12.78
C ASP A 42 6.21 21.12 13.13
N LYS A 43 7.03 20.13 12.76
CA LYS A 43 6.76 18.69 12.78
C LYS A 43 5.55 18.25 11.95
N THR A 44 5.21 18.97 10.87
CA THR A 44 4.12 18.56 9.95
C THR A 44 4.54 17.50 8.94
N GLN A 45 5.85 17.34 8.70
CA GLN A 45 6.38 16.37 7.74
C GLN A 45 7.39 15.41 8.39
N ALA A 46 7.46 14.19 7.85
CA ALA A 46 8.55 13.25 8.09
C ALA A 46 9.25 12.86 6.78
N SER A 47 10.50 12.40 6.88
CA SER A 47 11.24 11.80 5.78
C SER A 47 11.67 10.39 6.17
N PHE A 48 11.24 9.38 5.40
CA PHE A 48 11.78 8.03 5.45
C PHE A 48 12.87 7.91 4.40
N HIS A 49 14.13 7.86 4.83
CA HIS A 49 15.29 7.98 3.93
C HIS A 49 16.45 7.07 4.35
N GLY A 50 17.41 6.90 3.46
CA GLY A 50 18.61 6.11 3.75
C GLY A 50 19.27 5.58 2.49
N HIS A 51 20.01 4.47 2.64
CA HIS A 51 20.71 3.79 1.56
C HIS A 51 20.33 2.32 1.50
N LEU A 52 19.94 1.85 0.33
CA LEU A 52 19.63 0.45 0.04
C LEU A 52 20.83 -0.18 -0.69
N ASP A 53 21.56 -1.05 0.01
CA ASP A 53 22.57 -1.91 -0.60
C ASP A 53 21.92 -3.20 -1.12
N THR A 54 22.51 -3.75 -2.19
CA THR A 54 22.18 -5.06 -2.73
C THR A 54 23.40 -5.97 -2.88
N SER A 55 24.62 -5.41 -2.78
CA SER A 55 25.86 -6.16 -3.00
C SER A 55 26.14 -7.16 -1.88
N THR A 56 25.92 -6.77 -0.62
CA THR A 56 26.28 -7.59 0.56
C THR A 56 25.49 -8.90 0.63
N LEU A 57 24.25 -8.92 0.13
CA LEU A 57 23.37 -10.10 0.15
C LEU A 57 23.04 -10.63 -1.26
N GLY A 58 23.89 -10.36 -2.26
CA GLY A 58 23.81 -10.99 -3.58
C GLY A 58 22.55 -10.63 -4.39
N GLY A 59 22.26 -9.34 -4.51
CA GLY A 59 21.05 -8.79 -5.14
C GLY A 59 19.88 -8.60 -4.18
N ALA A 60 19.86 -9.30 -3.05
CA ALA A 60 18.89 -9.04 -1.98
C ALA A 60 19.31 -7.83 -1.12
N GLY A 61 18.32 -7.21 -0.47
CA GLY A 61 18.52 -6.06 0.41
C GLY A 61 17.19 -5.41 0.81
N PHE A 62 17.12 -4.85 2.01
CA PHE A 62 16.01 -4.01 2.47
C PHE A 62 16.42 -3.07 3.61
N ALA A 63 15.87 -1.86 3.58
CA ALA A 63 15.95 -0.87 4.66
C ALA A 63 14.52 -0.58 5.14
N SER A 64 14.23 -0.60 6.45
CA SER A 64 12.85 -0.38 6.93
C SER A 64 12.72 0.26 8.31
N GLN A 65 11.65 1.02 8.47
CA GLN A 65 11.22 1.66 9.70
C GLN A 65 9.82 1.16 10.06
N HIS A 66 9.53 0.88 11.33
CA HIS A 66 8.18 0.55 11.76
C HIS A 66 7.82 1.19 13.10
N SER A 67 6.52 1.22 13.40
CA SER A 67 5.99 1.70 14.67
C SER A 67 6.66 1.00 15.85
N ARG A 68 7.07 1.78 16.84
CA ARG A 68 7.71 1.32 18.07
C ARG A 68 6.66 0.73 19.02
N GLY A 69 6.95 -0.45 19.57
CA GLY A 69 6.03 -1.17 20.46
C GLY A 69 4.96 -1.97 19.71
N GLU A 70 3.80 -2.12 20.34
CA GLU A 70 2.60 -2.75 19.80
C GLU A 70 1.50 -1.68 19.72
N LEU A 71 0.83 -1.62 18.56
CA LEU A 71 -0.33 -0.77 18.32
C LEU A 71 -1.62 -1.51 18.72
N THR A 72 -2.67 -0.76 18.97
CA THR A 72 -4.03 -1.28 19.22
C THR A 72 -5.01 -0.51 18.33
N LEU A 73 -4.97 -0.78 17.02
CA LEU A 73 -5.76 -0.08 16.02
C LEU A 73 -6.85 -1.00 15.45
N ASP A 74 -8.10 -0.62 15.65
CA ASP A 74 -9.24 -1.12 14.87
C ASP A 74 -9.41 -0.24 13.63
N LEU A 75 -9.12 -0.82 12.47
CA LEU A 75 -9.28 -0.21 11.15
C LEU A 75 -10.39 -0.89 10.32
N SER A 76 -11.24 -1.71 10.94
CA SER A 76 -12.27 -2.52 10.27
C SER A 76 -13.34 -1.73 9.51
N ILE A 77 -13.57 -0.47 9.89
CA ILE A 77 -14.60 0.42 9.30
C ILE A 77 -14.12 1.21 8.07
N TYR A 78 -12.84 1.11 7.71
CA TYR A 78 -12.17 1.83 6.63
C TYR A 78 -11.95 0.91 5.41
N ASP A 79 -11.60 1.48 4.26
CA ASP A 79 -11.38 0.76 2.99
C ASP A 79 -9.89 0.53 2.65
N GLY A 80 -8.99 1.23 3.34
CA GLY A 80 -7.55 1.12 3.15
C GLY A 80 -6.72 2.17 3.90
N ILE A 81 -5.43 2.21 3.57
CA ILE A 81 -4.47 3.22 4.05
C ILE A 81 -4.25 4.29 2.98
N LEU A 82 -4.22 5.55 3.40
CA LEU A 82 -3.82 6.72 2.63
C LEU A 82 -2.38 7.08 3.00
N ILE A 83 -1.52 7.29 2.00
CA ILE A 83 -0.16 7.82 2.18
C ILE A 83 -0.10 9.18 1.48
N SER A 84 0.06 10.25 2.25
CA SER A 84 0.10 11.63 1.73
C SER A 84 1.54 12.07 1.51
N ILE A 85 1.98 12.06 0.25
CA ILE A 85 3.32 12.47 -0.16
C ILE A 85 3.47 13.98 -0.05
N ALA A 86 4.46 14.44 0.71
CA ALA A 86 4.73 15.84 0.94
C ALA A 86 5.30 16.54 -0.31
N GLY A 87 5.05 17.84 -0.42
CA GLY A 87 5.62 18.73 -1.42
C GLY A 87 6.55 19.79 -0.81
N PRO A 88 7.15 20.68 -1.63
CA PRO A 88 6.82 20.93 -3.04
C PRO A 88 7.61 20.09 -4.06
N HIS A 89 8.69 19.41 -3.63
CA HIS A 89 9.59 18.72 -4.56
C HIS A 89 9.00 17.42 -5.12
N LYS A 90 9.51 16.98 -6.28
CA LYS A 90 9.19 15.66 -6.82
C LYS A 90 9.77 14.58 -5.89
N ALA A 91 8.98 13.56 -5.58
CA ALA A 91 9.47 12.36 -4.90
C ALA A 91 10.41 11.55 -5.82
N ASP A 92 11.24 10.70 -5.22
CA ASP A 92 12.38 10.06 -5.89
C ASP A 92 12.03 8.97 -6.92
N GLY A 93 10.75 8.59 -7.03
CA GLY A 93 10.28 7.56 -7.97
C GLY A 93 10.70 6.14 -7.61
N LYS A 94 11.22 5.88 -6.40
CA LYS A 94 11.53 4.53 -5.93
C LYS A 94 10.25 3.75 -5.58
N ARG A 95 10.35 2.41 -5.59
CA ARG A 95 9.24 1.52 -5.20
C ARG A 95 9.31 1.22 -3.71
N TYR A 96 8.31 1.68 -2.98
CA TYR A 96 8.19 1.52 -1.53
C TYR A 96 7.16 0.43 -1.19
N VAL A 97 7.26 -0.08 0.04
CA VAL A 97 6.31 -1.05 0.59
C VAL A 97 5.79 -0.51 1.92
N LEU A 98 4.47 -0.35 2.02
CA LEU A 98 3.81 -0.21 3.31
C LEU A 98 3.59 -1.62 3.88
N THR A 99 3.95 -1.79 5.14
CA THR A 99 3.84 -3.06 5.87
C THR A 99 2.85 -2.93 7.03
N LEU A 100 2.01 -3.94 7.22
CA LEU A 100 1.11 -4.08 8.37
C LEU A 100 1.32 -5.43 9.05
N LYS A 101 1.03 -5.50 10.36
CA LYS A 101 0.87 -6.75 11.09
C LYS A 101 -0.32 -6.71 12.03
N ASP A 102 -1.04 -7.81 12.05
CA ASP A 102 -2.04 -8.26 13.02
C ASP A 102 -1.43 -9.14 14.12
N GLU A 103 -0.36 -9.89 13.82
CA GLU A 103 0.36 -10.74 14.79
C GLU A 103 1.80 -10.28 15.08
N LEU A 104 2.08 -10.03 16.36
CA LEU A 104 3.42 -9.89 16.91
C LEU A 104 3.74 -11.10 17.80
N LEU A 105 4.69 -11.92 17.37
CA LEU A 105 5.17 -13.08 18.12
C LEU A 105 6.22 -12.67 19.16
N PRO A 106 6.32 -13.36 20.32
CA PRO A 106 7.29 -13.02 21.36
C PRO A 106 8.74 -12.91 20.84
N PRO A 107 9.56 -11.99 21.41
CA PRO A 107 10.97 -11.89 21.07
C PRO A 107 11.72 -13.22 21.27
N ARG A 108 12.75 -13.43 20.47
CA ARG A 108 13.66 -14.57 20.60
C ARG A 108 14.56 -14.41 21.82
N LYS A 109 15.23 -15.50 22.21
CA LYS A 109 16.22 -15.53 23.31
C LYS A 109 17.41 -14.58 23.11
N ASP A 110 17.70 -14.17 21.88
CA ASP A 110 18.74 -13.19 21.53
C ASP A 110 18.21 -11.75 21.43
N GLY A 111 16.99 -11.49 21.90
CA GLY A 111 16.31 -10.20 21.86
C GLY A 111 15.79 -9.79 20.47
N ARG A 112 16.09 -10.56 19.41
CA ARG A 112 15.62 -10.25 18.06
C ARG A 112 14.14 -10.60 17.89
N GLU A 113 13.48 -9.91 16.98
CA GLU A 113 12.08 -10.21 16.68
C GLU A 113 11.89 -11.59 16.05
N THR A 114 10.82 -12.27 16.47
CA THR A 114 10.35 -13.49 15.81
C THR A 114 9.64 -13.11 14.51
N SER A 115 9.93 -13.85 13.42
CA SER A 115 9.28 -13.59 12.13
C SER A 115 7.86 -14.14 12.16
N SER A 116 6.86 -13.24 12.17
CA SER A 116 5.45 -13.50 11.84
C SER A 116 5.16 -13.20 10.37
N ILE A 117 3.90 -13.32 9.95
CA ILE A 117 3.40 -12.78 8.66
C ILE A 117 3.63 -11.27 8.60
N SER A 118 3.80 -10.74 7.39
CA SER A 118 3.77 -9.32 7.09
C SER A 118 2.80 -9.08 5.95
N TRP A 119 1.93 -8.09 6.08
CA TRP A 119 1.02 -7.69 5.00
C TRP A 119 1.62 -6.53 4.24
N GLU A 120 1.93 -6.74 2.98
CA GLU A 120 2.74 -5.82 2.17
C GLU A 120 1.93 -5.23 1.01
N ALA A 121 1.89 -3.91 0.91
CA ALA A 121 1.32 -3.18 -0.23
C ALA A 121 2.42 -2.33 -0.88
N GLU A 122 2.69 -2.59 -2.16
CA GLU A 122 3.68 -1.86 -2.97
C GLU A 122 3.11 -0.55 -3.52
N PHE A 123 3.93 0.51 -3.56
CA PHE A 123 3.59 1.79 -4.18
C PHE A 123 4.81 2.51 -4.75
N VAL A 124 4.58 3.49 -5.63
CA VAL A 124 5.63 4.39 -6.15
C VAL A 124 5.17 5.83 -5.91
N ALA A 125 6.05 6.63 -5.32
CA ALA A 125 5.81 8.07 -5.14
C ALA A 125 6.51 8.85 -6.27
N GLU A 126 5.74 9.26 -7.28
CA GLU A 126 6.26 10.06 -8.40
C GLU A 126 6.10 11.58 -8.19
N LYS A 127 5.22 12.02 -7.30
CA LYS A 127 4.88 13.43 -7.08
C LYS A 127 4.17 13.62 -5.73
N PRO A 128 4.10 14.84 -5.19
CA PRO A 128 3.27 15.15 -4.02
C PRO A 128 1.79 14.84 -4.26
N GLY A 129 1.06 14.53 -3.18
CA GLY A 129 -0.35 14.13 -3.19
C GLY A 129 -0.60 12.77 -2.58
N ASP A 130 -1.87 12.33 -2.58
CA ASP A 130 -2.30 11.13 -1.87
C ASP A 130 -2.24 9.85 -2.71
N ILE A 131 -1.78 8.77 -2.09
CA ILE A 131 -1.80 7.40 -2.63
C ILE A 131 -2.76 6.56 -1.77
N LYS A 132 -3.85 6.08 -2.39
CA LYS A 132 -4.79 5.13 -1.76
C LYS A 132 -4.30 3.69 -1.92
N LEU A 133 -4.06 3.00 -0.80
CA LEU A 133 -3.77 1.58 -0.71
C LEU A 133 -5.00 0.85 -0.12
N PRO A 134 -5.97 0.41 -0.95
CA PRO A 134 -7.13 -0.34 -0.47
C PRO A 134 -6.70 -1.70 0.12
N TRP A 135 -7.48 -2.30 1.02
CA TRP A 135 -7.09 -3.57 1.66
C TRP A 135 -6.71 -4.69 0.68
N LYS A 136 -7.35 -4.76 -0.49
CA LYS A 136 -7.04 -5.70 -1.58
C LYS A 136 -5.64 -5.53 -2.22
N ALA A 137 -4.91 -4.45 -1.91
CA ALA A 137 -3.53 -4.23 -2.35
C ALA A 137 -2.50 -4.90 -1.44
N PHE A 138 -2.88 -5.24 -0.20
CA PHE A 138 -1.98 -5.88 0.76
C PHE A 138 -1.94 -7.39 0.52
N LYS A 139 -0.73 -7.93 0.35
CA LYS A 139 -0.48 -9.37 0.20
C LYS A 139 0.23 -9.89 1.45
N ALA A 140 -0.18 -11.05 1.95
CA ALA A 140 0.54 -11.72 3.02
C ALA A 140 1.88 -12.28 2.52
N THR A 141 2.96 -11.98 3.23
CA THR A 141 4.29 -12.54 2.99
C THR A 141 4.84 -13.18 4.27
N TYR A 142 5.77 -14.11 4.09
CA TYR A 142 6.64 -14.61 5.16
C TYR A 142 8.10 -14.48 4.75
N ARG A 143 8.84 -13.59 5.40
CA ARG A 143 10.28 -13.31 5.13
C ARG A 143 10.56 -12.93 3.67
N GLY A 144 9.67 -12.14 3.05
CA GLY A 144 9.81 -11.67 1.66
C GLY A 144 9.49 -12.75 0.62
N ARG A 145 8.58 -13.69 0.94
CA ARG A 145 7.99 -14.65 0.01
C ARG A 145 6.47 -14.63 0.20
N ASP A 146 5.71 -14.66 -0.89
CA ASP A 146 4.25 -14.70 -0.84
C ASP A 146 3.73 -15.87 0.00
N LYS A 147 2.66 -15.63 0.77
CA LYS A 147 1.97 -16.64 1.57
C LYS A 147 0.44 -16.51 1.36
N PRO A 148 -0.09 -16.93 0.19
CA PRO A 148 -1.51 -16.74 -0.15
C PRO A 148 -2.46 -17.49 0.80
N ASP A 149 -2.04 -18.63 1.34
CA ASP A 149 -2.79 -19.42 2.33
C ASP A 149 -2.51 -18.96 3.79
N ALA A 150 -2.34 -17.64 3.99
CA ALA A 150 -2.46 -17.02 5.30
C ALA A 150 -3.94 -16.89 5.70
N LYS A 151 -4.21 -16.80 7.02
CA LYS A 151 -5.50 -16.24 7.47
C LYS A 151 -5.59 -14.80 6.98
N PRO A 152 -6.78 -14.27 6.62
CA PRO A 152 -6.94 -12.87 6.23
C PRO A 152 -6.47 -11.89 7.31
N LEU A 153 -6.05 -10.68 6.89
CA LEU A 153 -5.61 -9.59 7.77
C LEU A 153 -6.69 -9.23 8.79
N ASP A 154 -6.37 -9.34 10.08
CA ASP A 154 -7.29 -8.88 11.13
C ASP A 154 -7.23 -7.35 11.27
N LEU A 155 -8.11 -6.68 10.52
CA LEU A 155 -8.26 -5.23 10.54
C LEU A 155 -8.70 -4.66 11.90
N ALA A 156 -9.31 -5.45 12.78
CA ALA A 156 -9.70 -4.99 14.11
C ALA A 156 -8.53 -5.01 15.12
N ASN A 157 -7.42 -5.69 14.78
CA ASN A 157 -6.27 -5.91 15.66
C ASN A 157 -4.94 -5.54 15.00
N ILE A 158 -4.85 -4.38 14.33
CA ILE A 158 -3.60 -3.93 13.71
C ILE A 158 -2.58 -3.54 14.80
N LYS A 159 -1.53 -4.35 14.91
CA LYS A 159 -0.44 -4.28 15.92
C LYS A 159 0.80 -3.53 15.47
N ARG A 160 1.00 -3.35 14.17
CA ARG A 160 2.17 -2.63 13.63
C ARG A 160 1.90 -2.06 12.24
N LEU A 161 2.49 -0.89 11.99
CA LEU A 161 2.61 -0.27 10.67
C LEU A 161 4.09 0.01 10.39
N GLY A 162 4.54 -0.10 9.14
CA GLY A 162 5.92 0.21 8.76
C GLY A 162 6.12 0.58 7.30
N LEU A 163 7.24 1.25 7.01
CA LEU A 163 7.70 1.68 5.70
C LEU A 163 8.99 0.92 5.35
N MET A 164 9.06 0.35 4.15
CA MET A 164 10.20 -0.42 3.68
C MET A 164 10.61 -0.01 2.28
N MET A 165 11.92 0.11 2.09
CA MET A 165 12.58 0.22 0.80
C MET A 165 13.28 -1.13 0.52
N ARG A 166 12.93 -1.78 -0.59
CA ARG A 166 13.30 -3.18 -0.91
C ARG A 166 14.05 -3.24 -2.25
N SER A 167 15.05 -4.09 -2.34
CA SER A 167 15.84 -4.37 -3.55
C SER A 167 15.06 -4.90 -4.76
N PHE A 168 14.03 -5.70 -4.51
CA PHE A 168 13.33 -6.50 -5.52
C PHE A 168 14.32 -7.31 -6.38
N PHE A 169 15.32 -7.92 -5.73
CA PHE A 169 16.38 -8.73 -6.37
C PHE A 169 17.19 -7.93 -7.41
N ASP A 170 17.79 -6.83 -6.95
CA ASP A 170 18.61 -5.86 -7.69
C ASP A 170 17.90 -4.97 -8.72
N GLU A 171 16.55 -5.01 -8.82
CA GLU A 171 15.77 -4.04 -9.62
C GLU A 171 15.96 -2.58 -9.15
N GLN A 172 16.23 -2.34 -7.85
CA GLN A 172 16.55 -1.00 -7.33
C GLN A 172 17.52 -1.02 -6.15
N LYS A 173 18.31 0.06 -6.02
CA LYS A 173 19.36 0.27 -5.01
C LYS A 173 19.74 1.74 -4.85
N GLY A 174 20.72 2.01 -3.98
CA GLY A 174 21.28 3.33 -3.71
C GLY A 174 20.44 4.15 -2.73
N ASP A 175 20.67 5.46 -2.72
CA ASP A 175 19.96 6.38 -1.83
C ASP A 175 18.47 6.50 -2.19
N PHE A 176 17.66 6.76 -1.17
CA PHE A 176 16.20 6.94 -1.26
C PHE A 176 15.71 7.96 -0.23
N ALA A 177 14.63 8.68 -0.54
CA ALA A 177 13.98 9.64 0.36
C ALA A 177 12.49 9.82 0.03
N LEU A 178 11.64 9.38 0.95
CA LEU A 178 10.17 9.51 0.90
C LEU A 178 9.70 10.55 1.91
N TYR A 179 9.28 11.71 1.41
CA TYR A 179 8.73 12.79 2.25
C TYR A 179 7.22 12.62 2.43
N LEU A 180 6.75 12.67 3.67
CA LEU A 180 5.39 12.32 4.09
C LEU A 180 4.76 13.44 4.91
N SER A 181 3.58 13.91 4.49
CA SER A 181 2.73 14.77 5.31
C SER A 181 1.92 13.93 6.30
N ALA A 182 1.43 12.77 5.88
CA ALA A 182 0.58 11.91 6.69
C ALA A 182 0.58 10.43 6.27
N ILE A 183 0.20 9.57 7.21
CA ILE A 183 -0.31 8.21 6.98
C ILE A 183 -1.64 8.10 7.74
N ALA A 184 -2.71 7.69 7.06
CA ALA A 184 -4.05 7.65 7.62
C ALA A 184 -4.82 6.40 7.17
N ALA A 185 -5.85 5.98 7.92
CA ALA A 185 -6.88 5.11 7.35
C ALA A 185 -7.92 5.97 6.63
N TYR A 186 -8.47 5.49 5.50
CA TYR A 186 -9.51 6.20 4.74
C TYR A 186 -10.75 5.34 4.51
N LYS A 187 -11.92 5.99 4.48
CA LYS A 187 -13.18 5.40 4.02
C LYS A 187 -13.68 6.11 2.77
N ASP A 188 -14.28 5.37 1.85
CA ASP A 188 -14.83 5.87 0.61
C ASP A 188 -16.37 5.86 0.63
N ASP A 189 -16.97 7.03 0.79
CA ASP A 189 -18.44 7.22 0.88
C ASP A 189 -19.19 6.70 -0.37
N SER A 190 -18.49 6.49 -1.49
CA SER A 190 -19.05 5.87 -2.71
C SER A 190 -19.58 4.45 -2.50
N SER A 191 -19.28 3.82 -1.35
CA SER A 191 -19.83 2.53 -0.92
C SER A 191 -21.26 2.58 -0.38
N GLN A 192 -21.80 3.74 0.00
CA GLN A 192 -23.16 3.90 0.54
C GLN A 192 -24.14 4.44 -0.51
N GLY A 193 -24.55 3.59 -1.45
CA GLY A 193 -25.43 4.02 -2.54
C GLY A 193 -25.97 2.94 -3.48
N ASN A 194 -26.55 1.86 -2.94
CA ASN A 194 -27.53 0.99 -3.65
C ASN A 194 -28.15 -0.06 -2.70
N CYS A 195 -28.98 0.41 -1.76
CA CYS A 195 -29.75 -0.46 -0.85
C CYS A 195 -31.03 0.24 -0.34
N ALA A 196 -31.79 0.81 -1.28
CA ALA A 196 -33.15 1.32 -1.09
C ALA A 196 -34.00 0.95 -2.32
N ASP A 197 -35.33 1.01 -2.15
CA ASP A 197 -36.35 0.97 -3.20
C ASP A 197 -36.41 -0.33 -4.04
N ALA A 198 -36.90 -1.40 -3.41
CA ALA A 198 -37.32 -2.64 -4.06
C ALA A 198 -38.70 -3.13 -3.53
N ASP A 199 -39.68 -2.22 -3.49
CA ASP A 199 -41.08 -2.49 -3.09
C ASP A 199 -42.06 -2.08 -4.20
N ALA A 200 -42.89 -3.04 -4.65
CA ALA A 200 -43.99 -2.90 -5.62
C ALA A 200 -43.62 -2.32 -7.02
N GLN A 201 -44.16 -2.83 -8.13
CA GLN A 201 -45.52 -3.32 -8.36
C GLN A 201 -45.52 -4.33 -9.53
N ASP A 202 -46.28 -5.42 -9.43
CA ASP A 202 -46.59 -6.29 -10.58
C ASP A 202 -47.53 -5.57 -11.56
N ASP A 203 -47.27 -5.71 -12.86
CA ASP A 203 -48.34 -5.67 -13.87
C ASP A 203 -48.01 -6.57 -15.07
N TYR A 204 -48.97 -7.39 -15.48
CA TYR A 204 -48.80 -8.48 -16.46
C TYR A 204 -49.79 -8.30 -17.63
N VAL A 205 -49.28 -8.04 -18.84
CA VAL A 205 -50.03 -8.21 -20.09
C VAL A 205 -49.10 -8.53 -21.27
N ASP A 206 -49.69 -9.12 -22.33
CA ASP A 206 -48.99 -10.12 -23.15
C ASP A 206 -49.23 -10.00 -24.68
N LEU A 207 -48.27 -10.55 -25.43
CA LEU A 207 -48.29 -11.03 -26.82
C LEU A 207 -48.46 -10.07 -28.02
N LYS A 208 -47.65 -10.41 -29.04
CA LYS A 208 -47.76 -10.12 -30.51
C LYS A 208 -47.18 -8.78 -31.01
N SER A 209 -46.43 -8.75 -32.12
CA SER A 209 -45.98 -9.84 -33.00
C SER A 209 -44.90 -9.44 -34.03
N HIS A 210 -44.11 -10.43 -34.49
CA HIS A 210 -43.31 -10.44 -35.74
C HIS A 210 -42.13 -9.42 -35.83
N GLN A 211 -41.04 -9.66 -36.58
CA GLN A 211 -40.67 -10.82 -37.42
C GLN A 211 -39.14 -11.06 -37.43
N TYR A 212 -38.72 -12.20 -37.98
CA TYR A 212 -37.33 -12.67 -38.11
C TYR A 212 -36.38 -11.67 -38.80
N PHE A 213 -35.11 -11.69 -38.39
CA PHE A 213 -34.00 -11.99 -39.30
C PHE A 213 -32.80 -12.58 -38.53
N GLU A 214 -32.29 -13.72 -38.98
CA GLU A 214 -30.95 -14.21 -38.61
C GLU A 214 -29.92 -13.64 -39.60
N GLN A 215 -28.70 -13.32 -39.14
CA GLN A 215 -27.47 -13.89 -39.73
C GLN A 215 -26.18 -13.53 -38.96
N GLU A 216 -25.57 -14.58 -38.39
CA GLU A 216 -24.14 -14.94 -38.49
C GLU A 216 -23.00 -13.96 -38.13
N ARG A 217 -21.76 -14.47 -38.14
CA ARG A 217 -20.57 -13.84 -37.54
C ARG A 217 -19.37 -13.82 -38.49
N LYS A 218 -18.75 -12.64 -38.63
CA LYS A 218 -17.37 -12.39 -39.14
C LYS A 218 -17.15 -12.70 -40.65
N PRO A 219 -16.00 -12.28 -41.25
CA PRO A 219 -14.93 -11.42 -40.75
C PRO A 219 -14.75 -10.09 -41.55
N TRP A 220 -13.93 -9.18 -41.02
CA TRP A 220 -13.58 -7.91 -41.65
C TRP A 220 -12.37 -8.09 -42.60
N TRP A 221 -12.48 -7.73 -43.88
CA TRP A 221 -11.40 -7.84 -44.87
C TRP A 221 -10.89 -6.47 -45.37
N LYS A 222 -9.85 -5.95 -44.72
CA LYS A 222 -8.99 -4.83 -45.21
C LYS A 222 -9.84 -3.58 -45.60
N ILE A 223 -9.47 -2.58 -46.41
CA ILE A 223 -8.29 -2.13 -47.18
C ILE A 223 -8.27 -0.57 -47.05
N ILE A 224 -7.34 0.25 -47.55
CA ILE A 224 -6.27 0.12 -48.56
C ILE A 224 -4.97 0.80 -47.98
N LEU A 225 -3.95 1.40 -48.64
CA LEU A 225 -3.57 1.73 -50.04
C LEU A 225 -2.02 1.83 -50.13
N CYS A 226 -1.53 2.11 -51.35
CA CYS A 226 -0.21 2.57 -51.79
C CYS A 226 1.00 1.61 -51.70
N GLY A 227 1.85 1.49 -52.74
CA GLY A 227 1.77 2.08 -54.08
C GLY A 227 3.16 2.22 -54.71
N PHE A 228 3.50 1.38 -55.69
CA PHE A 228 4.80 1.39 -56.38
C PHE A 228 4.85 2.38 -57.54
N VAL A 229 5.97 3.11 -57.65
CA VAL A 229 6.72 3.37 -58.90
C VAL A 229 8.20 3.19 -58.57
#